data_AF-A0A529IGP7-F1
#
_entry.id   AF-A0A529IGP7-F1
#
_cell.length_a   1.000
_cell.length_b   1.000
_cell.length_c   1.000
_cell.angle_alpha   90.00
_cell.angle_beta   90.00
_cell.angle_gamma   90.00
#
_symmetry.space_group_name_H-M   'P 1'
#
loop_
_entity.id
_entity.type
_entity.pdbx_description
1 polymer ?
#
loop_
_entity_poly.entity_id
_entity_poly.type
_entity_poly.pdbx_seq_one_letter_code
_entity_poly.pdbx_strand_id
1 'polypeptide(L)'
;MQGVLGIEWEHRHLQALAELAGVFDPEWYLTAHKDVAMSGIDPFAHYMNHGWRERRKPANGIDIETYAALAPGFRPGHDNPIAHLLRNGFEDPHLKAVRT
;
A
#
# COMPACT_ATOMS: atom_id res chain seq x y z
N MET A 1 4.35 -21.26 23.80
CA MET A 1 5.15 -20.89 22.61
C MET A 1 4.33 -21.29 21.38
N GLN A 2 4.42 -20.55 20.26
CA GLN A 2 3.44 -20.44 19.15
C GLN A 2 2.41 -19.33 19.42
N GLY A 3 2.54 -18.18 18.74
CA GLY A 3 1.55 -17.09 18.88
C GLY A 3 1.90 -15.74 18.23
N VAL A 4 3.16 -15.49 17.86
CA VAL A 4 3.56 -14.19 17.26
C VAL A 4 3.97 -14.32 15.78
N LEU A 5 4.25 -15.54 15.30
CA LEU A 5 4.74 -15.76 13.94
C LEU A 5 3.68 -15.41 12.88
N GLY A 6 2.39 -15.61 13.18
CA GLY A 6 1.21 -15.40 12.33
C GLY A 6 1.14 -14.09 11.54
N ILE A 7 1.39 -12.98 12.23
CA ILE A 7 1.07 -11.64 11.71
C ILE A 7 2.30 -11.00 11.06
N GLU A 8 3.51 -11.35 11.52
CA GLU A 8 4.76 -10.88 10.91
C GLU A 8 5.01 -11.49 9.52
N TRP A 9 4.68 -12.77 9.29
CA TRP A 9 4.92 -13.37 7.97
C TRP A 9 4.00 -12.78 6.90
N GLU A 10 2.76 -12.45 7.24
CA GLU A 10 1.81 -11.83 6.31
C GLU A 10 2.25 -10.40 5.99
N HIS A 11 2.69 -9.66 7.00
CA HIS A 11 3.20 -8.30 6.84
C HIS A 11 4.41 -8.24 5.88
N ARG A 12 5.48 -9.01 6.16
CA ARG A 12 6.69 -8.97 5.33
C ARG A 12 6.45 -9.51 3.91
N HIS A 13 5.57 -10.51 3.77
CA HIS A 13 5.22 -11.05 2.46
C HIS A 13 4.44 -10.03 1.62
N LEU A 14 3.43 -9.39 2.20
CA LEU A 14 2.65 -8.35 1.51
C LEU A 14 3.50 -7.14 1.16
N GLN A 15 4.41 -6.74 2.04
CA GLN A 15 5.36 -5.67 1.75
C GLN A 15 6.23 -6.02 0.56
N ALA A 16 6.85 -7.20 0.54
CA ALA A 16 7.70 -7.64 -0.56
C ALA A 16 6.95 -7.69 -1.89
N LEU A 17 5.70 -8.15 -1.90
CA LEU A 17 4.85 -8.12 -3.09
C LEU A 17 4.52 -6.69 -3.53
N ALA A 18 4.23 -5.79 -2.59
CA ALA A 18 3.91 -4.40 -2.89
C ALA A 18 5.13 -3.63 -3.45
N GLU A 19 6.32 -3.89 -2.93
CA GLU A 19 7.57 -3.32 -3.44
C GLU A 19 7.92 -3.88 -4.82
N LEU A 20 7.81 -5.20 -5.02
CA LEU A 20 8.04 -5.84 -6.33
C LEU A 20 7.05 -5.33 -7.39
N ALA A 21 5.81 -5.07 -6.98
CA ALA A 21 4.78 -4.45 -7.80
C ALA A 21 5.10 -2.97 -8.15
N GLY A 22 5.93 -2.31 -7.35
CA GLY A 22 6.15 -0.87 -7.37
C GLY A 22 4.93 -0.07 -6.91
N VAL A 23 4.08 -0.66 -6.06
CA VAL A 23 2.90 0.02 -5.48
C VAL A 23 3.14 0.52 -4.07
N PHE A 24 4.29 0.14 -3.48
CA PHE A 24 4.79 0.68 -2.25
C PHE A 24 6.30 0.91 -2.37
N ASP A 25 6.79 2.03 -1.86
CA ASP A 25 8.21 2.36 -1.78
C ASP A 25 8.48 2.90 -0.37
N PRO A 26 9.12 2.13 0.53
CA PRO A 26 9.32 2.54 1.91
C PRO A 26 10.23 3.78 2.03
N GLU A 27 11.26 3.90 1.20
CA GLU A 27 12.19 5.03 1.25
C GLU A 27 11.51 6.32 0.79
N TRP A 28 10.77 6.24 -0.32
CA TRP A 28 9.98 7.36 -0.81
C TRP A 28 8.88 7.72 0.18
N TYR A 29 8.19 6.73 0.76
CA TYR A 29 7.11 6.96 1.72
C TYR A 29 7.61 7.75 2.93
N LEU A 30 8.74 7.35 3.52
CA LEU A 30 9.35 8.07 4.65
C LEU A 30 9.87 9.46 4.26
N THR A 31 10.36 9.61 3.03
CA THR A 31 10.81 10.91 2.50
C THR A 31 9.63 11.87 2.31
N ALA A 32 8.51 11.38 1.80
CA ALA A 32 7.30 12.16 1.55
C ALA A 32 6.51 12.45 2.85
N HIS A 33 6.50 11.51 3.79
CA HIS A 33 5.70 11.54 5.01
C HIS A 33 6.60 11.64 6.26
N LYS A 34 7.16 12.83 6.47
CA LYS A 34 8.17 13.09 7.52
C LYS A 34 7.67 12.80 8.93
N ASP A 35 6.38 12.96 9.19
CA ASP A 35 5.76 12.63 10.47
C ASP A 35 5.82 11.13 10.77
N VAL A 36 5.64 10.29 9.75
CA VAL A 36 5.84 8.84 9.86
C VAL A 36 7.31 8.53 10.12
N ALA A 37 8.22 9.18 9.38
CA ALA A 37 9.66 9.02 9.62
C ALA A 37 10.09 9.41 11.04
N MET A 38 9.57 10.52 11.56
CA MET A 38 9.85 10.97 12.93
C MET A 38 9.20 10.07 13.98
N SER A 39 8.09 9.41 13.67
CA SER A 39 7.42 8.49 14.60
C SER A 39 8.18 7.17 14.81
N GLY A 40 9.04 6.79 13.87
CA GLY A 40 9.74 5.50 13.89
C GLY A 40 8.85 4.28 13.63
N ILE A 41 7.58 4.48 13.26
CA ILE A 41 6.67 3.41 12.87
C ILE A 41 7.10 2.85 11.52
N ASP A 42 6.99 1.53 11.35
CA ASP A 42 7.20 0.88 10.06
C ASP A 42 6.31 1.52 8.97
N PRO A 43 6.88 1.97 7.84
CA PRO A 43 6.12 2.71 6.83
C PRO A 43 5.02 1.88 6.20
N PHE A 44 5.23 0.58 5.98
CA PHE A 44 4.22 -0.29 5.38
C PHE A 44 3.06 -0.53 6.37
N ALA A 45 3.37 -0.76 7.65
CA ALA A 45 2.38 -0.92 8.71
C ALA A 45 1.57 0.37 8.88
N HIS A 46 2.24 1.52 8.88
CA HIS A 46 1.57 2.82 8.93
C HIS A 46 0.61 2.97 7.76
N TYR A 47 1.08 2.70 6.54
CA TYR A 47 0.23 2.81 5.36
C TYR A 47 -0.98 1.89 5.45
N MET A 48 -0.78 0.61 5.78
CA MET A 48 -1.84 -0.40 5.79
C MET A 48 -2.94 -0.12 6.82
N ASN A 49 -2.57 0.46 7.97
CA ASN A 49 -3.50 0.76 9.06
C ASN A 49 -4.11 2.17 8.99
N HIS A 50 -3.35 3.14 8.49
CA HIS A 50 -3.71 4.57 8.58
C HIS A 50 -3.56 5.29 7.24
N GLY A 51 -2.40 5.15 6.58
CA GLY A 51 -2.01 6.00 5.45
C GLY A 51 -3.02 6.04 4.30
N TRP A 52 -3.66 4.91 3.95
CA TRP A 52 -4.66 4.91 2.89
C TRP A 52 -5.94 5.68 3.26
N ARG A 53 -6.34 5.71 4.54
CA ARG A 53 -7.50 6.50 5.03
C ARG A 53 -7.18 7.98 5.10
N GLU A 54 -5.91 8.29 5.33
CA GLU A 54 -5.36 9.65 5.32
C GLU A 54 -5.07 10.15 3.89
N ARG A 55 -5.42 9.38 2.85
CA ARG A 55 -5.16 9.70 1.44
C ARG A 55 -3.67 9.93 1.13
N ARG A 56 -2.78 9.26 1.86
CA ARG A 56 -1.34 9.30 1.59
C ARG A 56 -1.01 8.46 0.38
N LYS A 57 -0.14 8.97 -0.48
CA LYS A 57 0.43 8.18 -1.57
C LYS A 57 1.42 7.15 -1.00
N PRO A 58 1.43 5.90 -1.49
CA PRO A 58 2.31 4.83 -0.99
C PRO A 58 3.67 4.77 -1.69
N ALA A 59 3.76 5.29 -2.90
CA ALA A 59 4.95 5.28 -3.74
C ALA A 59 4.91 6.47 -4.72
N ASN A 60 6.06 6.79 -5.31
CA ASN A 60 6.13 7.77 -6.37
C ASN A 60 5.36 7.27 -7.61
N GLY A 61 4.46 8.10 -8.14
CA GLY A 61 3.69 7.75 -9.33
C GLY A 61 2.52 6.79 -9.09
N ILE A 62 2.12 6.51 -7.84
CA ILE A 62 0.82 5.88 -7.55
C ILE A 62 -0.19 6.95 -7.14
N ASP A 63 -1.32 7.02 -7.85
CA ASP A 63 -2.45 7.85 -7.51
C ASP A 63 -3.63 6.99 -7.04
N ILE A 64 -3.87 6.98 -5.71
CA ILE A 64 -4.92 6.15 -5.09
C ILE A 64 -6.31 6.55 -5.56
N GLU A 65 -6.57 7.83 -5.78
CA GLU A 65 -7.90 8.32 -6.18
C GLU A 65 -8.21 7.85 -7.61
N THR A 66 -7.21 7.92 -8.49
CA THR A 66 -7.31 7.40 -9.87
C THR A 66 -7.48 5.89 -9.87
N TYR A 67 -6.71 5.17 -9.05
CA TYR A 67 -6.87 3.73 -8.85
C TYR A 67 -8.30 3.39 -8.40
N ALA A 68 -8.79 4.09 -7.38
CA ALA A 68 -10.10 3.87 -6.78
C ALA A 68 -11.27 4.06 -7.75
N ALA A 69 -11.16 5.04 -8.66
CA ALA A 69 -12.19 5.32 -9.66
C ALA A 69 -12.29 4.23 -10.74
N LEU A 70 -11.22 3.47 -10.97
CA LEU A 70 -11.11 2.53 -12.07
C LEU A 70 -11.24 1.07 -11.62
N ALA A 71 -10.83 0.75 -10.39
CA ALA A 71 -10.79 -0.62 -9.89
C ALA A 71 -12.20 -1.19 -9.60
N PRO A 72 -12.63 -2.26 -10.32
CA PRO A 72 -13.93 -2.89 -10.07
C PRO A 72 -14.03 -3.43 -8.64
N GLY A 73 -15.15 -3.14 -7.98
CA GLY A 73 -15.41 -3.63 -6.62
C GLY A 73 -14.64 -2.91 -5.51
N PHE A 74 -13.77 -1.95 -5.84
CA PHE A 74 -13.10 -1.13 -4.84
C PHE A 74 -14.09 -0.16 -4.17
N ARG A 75 -14.11 -0.12 -2.83
CA ARG A 75 -14.93 0.82 -2.06
C ARG A 75 -14.06 1.91 -1.42
N PRO A 76 -14.07 3.15 -1.97
CA PRO A 76 -13.31 4.26 -1.40
C PRO A 76 -13.63 4.48 0.08
N GLY A 77 -12.59 4.69 0.89
CA GLY A 77 -12.73 4.90 2.34
C GLY A 77 -13.02 3.64 3.16
N HIS A 78 -13.25 2.49 2.52
CA HIS A 78 -13.47 1.21 3.19
C HIS A 78 -12.37 0.19 2.85
N ASP A 79 -11.99 0.08 1.59
CA ASP A 79 -11.03 -0.92 1.13
C ASP A 79 -9.62 -0.31 1.07
N ASN A 80 -8.64 -1.04 1.62
CA ASN A 80 -7.24 -0.67 1.48
C ASN A 80 -6.79 -0.92 0.03
N PRO A 81 -6.26 0.07 -0.68
CA PRO A 81 -5.95 -0.03 -2.11
C PRO A 81 -4.81 -1.01 -2.42
N ILE A 82 -3.76 -1.08 -1.60
CA ILE A 82 -2.69 -2.07 -1.80
C ILE A 82 -3.22 -3.46 -1.51
N ALA A 83 -4.01 -3.63 -0.45
CA ALA A 83 -4.62 -4.93 -0.15
C ALA A 83 -5.57 -5.38 -1.28
N HIS A 84 -6.35 -4.47 -1.84
CA HIS A 84 -7.26 -4.73 -2.94
C HIS A 84 -6.49 -5.10 -4.22
N LEU A 85 -5.43 -4.36 -4.56
CA LEU A 85 -4.52 -4.68 -5.67
C LEU A 85 -3.92 -6.07 -5.54
N LEU A 86 -3.29 -6.35 -4.40
CA LEU A 86 -2.60 -7.63 -4.19
C LEU A 86 -3.56 -8.82 -4.18
N ARG A 87 -4.79 -8.65 -3.68
CA ARG A 87 -5.81 -9.71 -3.67
C ARG A 87 -6.35 -10.04 -5.05
N ASN A 88 -6.54 -9.04 -5.90
CA ASN A 88 -7.08 -9.21 -7.25
C ASN A 88 -5.99 -9.47 -8.30
N GLY A 89 -4.71 -9.42 -7.90
CA GLY A 89 -3.55 -9.68 -8.75
C GLY A 89 -3.22 -8.54 -9.70
N PHE A 90 -2.09 -8.67 -10.40
CA PHE A 90 -1.60 -7.73 -11.42
C PHE A 90 -2.42 -7.72 -12.73
N GLU A 91 -3.53 -8.46 -12.77
CA GLU A 91 -4.48 -8.39 -13.89
C GLU A 91 -5.25 -7.08 -13.90
N ASP A 92 -5.13 -6.27 -12.85
CA ASP A 92 -5.62 -4.90 -12.79
C ASP A 92 -4.91 -4.04 -13.87
N PRO A 93 -5.60 -3.71 -14.98
CA PRO A 93 -5.00 -2.97 -16.09
C PRO A 93 -4.63 -1.54 -15.70
N HIS A 94 -5.10 -1.05 -14.55
CA HIS A 94 -4.90 0.32 -14.10
C HIS A 94 -3.52 0.55 -13.49
N LEU A 95 -2.81 -0.50 -13.05
CA LEU A 95 -1.39 -0.39 -12.67
C LEU A 95 -0.48 0.05 -13.83
N LYS A 96 -0.86 -0.25 -15.07
CA LYS A 96 -0.14 0.21 -16.26
C LYS A 96 -0.46 1.66 -16.61
N ALA A 97 -1.70 2.10 -16.35
CA ALA A 97 -2.19 3.43 -16.69
C ALA A 97 -1.77 4.54 -15.71
N VAL A 98 -1.47 4.18 -14.46
CA VAL A 98 -1.07 5.15 -13.42
C VAL A 98 0.44 5.44 -13.44
N ARG A 99 1.25 4.59 -14.10
CA ARG A 99 2.71 4.75 -14.25
C ARG A 99 3.14 5.57 -15.48
N THR A 100 2.22 6.03 -16.32
CA THR A 100 2.46 6.93 -17.48
C THR A 100 2.22 8.37 -17.11
#